data_AF-A0A6M3XZW1-F1
#
_entry.id   AF-A0A6M3XZW1-F1
#
_cell.length_a   1.000
_cell.length_b   1.000
_cell.length_c   1.000
_cell.angle_alpha   90.00
_cell.angle_beta   90.00
_cell.angle_gamma   90.00
#
_symmetry.space_group_name_H-M   'P 1'
#
loop_
_entity.id
_entity.type
_entity.pdbx_description
1 polymer ?
#
loop_
_entity_poly.entity_id
_entity_poly.type
_entity_poly.pdbx_seq_one_letter_code
_entity_poly.pdbx_strand_id
1 'polypeptide(L)'
;MEIRYCKVYENGVLSAEEPYEVSDEQLYQEQLAREFNDAHQKAILALKNWDDLDDDQKDIIFKHLLKWSLWKDGWLKLGVL
;
A
#
# COMPACT_ATOMS: atom_id res chain seq x y z
N MET A 1 -4.67 -1.63 -19.54
CA MET A 1 -5.42 -2.84 -19.17
C MET A 1 -4.46 -4.01 -19.11
N GLU A 2 -4.42 -4.72 -17.98
CA GLU A 2 -3.55 -5.87 -17.73
C GLU A 2 -4.42 -7.11 -17.47
N ILE A 3 -4.03 -8.28 -18.01
CA ILE A 3 -4.72 -9.55 -17.73
C ILE A 3 -3.90 -10.32 -16.68
N ARG A 4 -4.55 -10.72 -15.59
CA ARG A 4 -3.96 -11.56 -14.53
C ARG A 4 -4.73 -12.87 -14.41
N TYR A 5 -4.18 -13.83 -13.68
CA TYR A 5 -4.79 -15.15 -13.52
C TYR A 5 -5.13 -15.40 -12.05
N CYS A 6 -6.37 -15.81 -11.78
CA CYS A 6 -6.78 -16.26 -10.46
C CYS A 6 -6.70 -17.79 -10.39
N LYS A 7 -6.24 -18.32 -9.25
CA LYS A 7 -6.19 -19.77 -8.99
C LYS A 7 -7.52 -20.24 -8.45
N VAL A 8 -8.14 -21.18 -9.14
CA VAL A 8 -9.42 -21.79 -8.75
C VAL A 8 -9.14 -23.16 -8.13
N TYR A 9 -9.64 -23.38 -6.92
CA TYR A 9 -9.45 -24.62 -6.17
C TYR A 9 -10.79 -25.35 -6.00
N GLU A 10 -10.82 -26.64 -6.32
CA GLU A 10 -11.96 -27.52 -6.08
C GLU A 10 -11.53 -28.63 -5.10
N ASN A 11 -12.28 -28.79 -4.00
CA ASN A 11 -11.94 -29.72 -2.91
C ASN A 11 -10.50 -29.55 -2.37
N GLY A 12 -9.98 -28.32 -2.37
CA GLY A 12 -8.64 -28.00 -1.90
C GLY A 12 -7.52 -28.33 -2.90
N VAL A 13 -7.85 -28.81 -4.10
CA VAL A 13 -6.89 -29.09 -5.18
C VAL A 13 -7.02 -27.98 -6.24
N LEU A 14 -5.89 -27.50 -6.75
CA LEU A 14 -5.88 -26.53 -7.86
C LEU A 14 -6.54 -27.18 -9.09
N SER A 15 -7.66 -26.62 -9.54
CA SER A 15 -8.46 -27.13 -10.67
C SER A 15 -8.16 -26.35 -11.95
N ALA A 16 -8.10 -25.02 -11.87
CA ALA A 16 -7.85 -24.16 -13.01
C ALA A 16 -7.14 -22.85 -12.64
N GLU A 17 -6.60 -22.18 -13.65
CA GLU A 17 -6.21 -20.77 -13.60
C GLU A 17 -7.06 -20.00 -14.61
N GLU A 18 -7.86 -19.04 -14.15
CA GLU A 18 -8.78 -18.28 -15.00
C GLU A 18 -8.28 -16.84 -15.17
N PRO A 19 -8.26 -16.31 -16.41
CA PRO A 19 -7.85 -14.94 -16.64
C PRO A 19 -8.94 -13.96 -16.17
N TYR A 20 -8.52 -12.83 -15.62
CA TYR A 20 -9.39 -11.69 -15.32
C TYR A 20 -8.69 -10.39 -15.73
N GLU A 21 -9.52 -9.41 -16.13
CA GLU A 21 -9.03 -8.09 -16.52
C GLU A 21 -8.88 -7.20 -15.29
N VAL A 22 -7.74 -6.52 -15.22
CA VAL A 22 -7.46 -5.46 -14.26
C VAL A 22 -7.55 -4.12 -14.98
N SER A 23 -8.46 -3.27 -14.50
CA SER A 23 -8.67 -1.94 -15.08
C SER A 23 -7.47 -1.01 -14.81
N ASP A 24 -7.30 0.02 -15.64
CA ASP A 24 -6.24 1.01 -15.42
C ASP A 24 -6.41 1.76 -14.09
N GLU A 25 -7.65 1.95 -13.63
CA GLU A 25 -7.95 2.50 -12.31
C GLU A 25 -7.47 1.57 -11.19
N GLN A 26 -7.71 0.26 -11.30
CA GLN A 26 -7.22 -0.71 -10.32
C GLN A 26 -5.70 -0.76 -10.30
N LEU A 27 -5.05 -0.77 -11.46
CA LEU A 27 -3.58 -0.72 -11.57
C LEU A 27 -3.01 0.56 -10.93
N TYR A 28 -3.66 1.70 -11.17
CA TYR A 28 -3.28 2.97 -10.55
C TYR A 28 -3.41 2.94 -9.03
N GLN A 29 -4.51 2.40 -8.49
CA GLN A 29 -4.70 2.26 -7.05
C GLN A 29 -3.68 1.31 -6.41
N GLU A 30 -3.34 0.19 -7.09
CA GLU A 30 -2.28 -0.71 -6.64
C GLU A 30 -0.90 -0.03 -6.61
N GLN A 31 -0.60 0.79 -7.62
CA GLN A 31 0.64 1.57 -7.67
C GLN A 31 0.70 2.57 -6.51
N LEU A 32 -0.38 3.35 -6.30
CA LEU A 32 -0.46 4.27 -5.17
C LEU A 32 -0.28 3.57 -3.83
N ALA A 33 -0.93 2.42 -3.63
CA ALA A 33 -0.79 1.63 -2.42
C ALA A 33 0.66 1.13 -2.20
N ARG A 34 1.36 0.78 -3.29
CA ARG A 34 2.77 0.37 -3.22
C ARG A 34 3.68 1.53 -2.83
N GLU A 35 3.57 2.66 -3.52
CA GLU A 35 4.36 3.86 -3.22
C GLU A 35 4.13 4.35 -1.78
N PHE A 36 2.88 4.29 -1.33
CA PHE A 36 2.51 4.67 0.03
C PHE A 36 3.06 3.72 1.10
N ASN A 37 3.07 2.42 0.83
CA ASN A 37 3.73 1.43 1.70
C ASN A 37 5.25 1.60 1.73
N ASP A 38 5.89 1.89 0.59
CA ASP A 38 7.33 2.15 0.53
C ASP A 38 7.72 3.38 1.35
N ALA A 39 6.91 4.44 1.28
CA ALA A 39 7.07 5.62 2.13
C ALA A 39 6.92 5.28 3.62
N HIS A 40 5.96 4.43 3.98
CA HIS A 40 5.78 3.97 5.36
C HIS A 40 6.99 3.17 5.87
N GLN A 41 7.57 2.28 5.06
CA GLN A 41 8.78 1.56 5.45
C GLN A 41 9.96 2.51 5.71
N LYS A 42 10.13 3.53 4.85
CA LYS A 42 11.15 4.57 5.06
C LYS A 42 10.90 5.36 6.36
N ALA A 43 9.65 5.71 6.65
CA ALA A 43 9.28 6.37 7.91
C ALA A 43 9.61 5.50 9.13
N ILE A 44 9.31 4.20 9.10
CA ILE A 44 9.69 3.25 10.16
C ILE A 44 11.21 3.18 10.33
N LEU A 45 11.97 3.13 9.23
CA LEU A 45 13.43 3.10 9.30
C LEU A 45 13.99 4.39 9.91
N ALA A 46 13.40 5.54 9.61
CA ALA A 46 13.81 6.82 10.18
C ALA A 46 13.60 6.88 11.71
N LEU A 47 12.62 6.14 12.26
CA LEU A 47 12.43 6.04 13.72
C LEU A 47 13.65 5.45 14.45
N LYS A 48 14.52 4.70 13.77
CA LYS A 48 15.74 4.15 14.39
C LYS A 48 16.75 5.22 14.81
N ASN A 49 16.76 6.35 14.10
CA ASN A 49 17.66 7.48 14.35
C ASN A 49 16.85 8.70 14.82
N TRP A 50 15.76 8.47 15.58
CA TRP A 50 14.80 9.50 15.97
C TRP A 50 15.44 10.71 16.65
N ASP A 51 16.42 10.46 17.52
CA ASP A 51 17.10 11.50 18.29
C ASP A 51 17.95 12.43 17.40
N ASP A 52 18.37 11.96 16.22
CA ASP A 52 19.17 12.73 15.25
C ASP A 52 18.30 13.60 14.32
N LEU A 53 16.98 13.47 14.38
CA LEU A 53 16.05 14.22 13.54
C LEU A 53 15.67 15.56 14.15
N ASP A 54 15.55 16.58 13.30
CA ASP A 54 14.97 17.87 13.70
C ASP A 54 13.43 17.77 13.86
N ASP A 55 12.83 18.81 14.46
CA ASP A 55 11.39 18.82 14.76
C ASP A 55 10.51 18.77 13.51
N ASP A 56 10.97 19.36 12.39
CA ASP A 56 10.23 19.35 11.12
C ASP A 56 10.22 17.93 10.51
N GLN A 57 11.36 17.24 10.54
CA GLN A 57 11.49 15.85 10.12
C GLN A 57 10.63 14.91 10.97
N LYS A 58 10.62 15.13 12.29
CA LYS A 58 9.78 14.38 13.23
C LYS A 58 8.29 14.54 12.94
N ASP A 59 7.84 15.78 12.69
CA ASP A 59 6.45 16.07 12.33
C ASP A 59 6.05 15.41 10.99
N ILE A 60 6.93 15.44 9.98
CA ILE A 60 6.71 14.77 8.70
C ILE A 60 6.53 13.26 8.88
N ILE A 61 7.38 12.63 9.70
CA ILE A 61 7.30 11.19 9.99
C ILE A 61 5.99 10.88 10.72
N PHE A 62 5.64 11.64 11.76
CA PHE A 62 4.37 11.44 12.47
C PHE A 62 3.16 11.54 11.55
N LYS A 63 3.11 12.57 10.70
CA LYS A 63 2.04 12.73 9.70
C LYS A 63 1.96 11.55 8.75
N HIS A 64 3.09 11.01 8.29
CA HIS A 64 3.10 9.83 7.42
C HIS A 64 2.60 8.59 8.14
N LEU A 65 3.06 8.33 9.37
CA LEU A 65 2.63 7.19 10.18
C LEU A 65 1.12 7.25 10.46
N LEU A 66 0.60 8.44 10.81
CA LEU A 66 -0.83 8.66 11.01
C LEU A 66 -1.63 8.41 9.73
N LYS A 67 -1.25 9.04 8.61
CA LYS A 67 -1.92 8.84 7.32
C LYS A 67 -1.94 7.37 6.92
N TRP A 68 -0.84 6.65 7.15
CA TRP A 68 -0.76 5.23 6.87
C TRP A 68 -1.72 4.40 7.73
N SER A 69 -1.78 4.68 9.04
CA SER A 69 -2.72 3.98 9.93
C SER A 69 -4.19 4.20 9.51
N LEU A 70 -4.56 5.43 9.17
CA LEU A 70 -5.91 5.76 8.69
C LEU A 70 -6.23 5.06 7.38
N TRP A 71 -5.28 4.97 6.45
CA TRP A 71 -5.49 4.25 5.19
C TRP A 71 -5.64 2.75 5.40
N LYS A 72 -4.75 2.12 6.19
CA LYS A 72 -4.79 0.69 6.48
C LYS A 72 -6.11 0.26 7.13
N ASP A 73 -6.63 1.10 8.00
CA ASP A 73 -7.90 0.85 8.70
C ASP A 73 -9.13 1.22 7.84
N GLY A 74 -8.92 1.70 6.61
CA GLY A 74 -9.99 2.03 5.65
C GLY A 74 -10.64 3.41 5.85
N TRP A 75 -10.09 4.25 6.74
CA TRP A 75 -10.60 5.59 7.06
C TRP A 75 -10.12 6.66 6.08
N LEU A 76 -8.99 6.42 5.40
CA LEU A 76 -8.44 7.31 4.38
C LEU A 76 -8.36 6.58 3.03
N LYS A 77 -8.85 7.20 1.95
CA LYS A 77 -8.66 6.70 0.58
C LYS A 77 -7.40 7.32 -0.02
N LEU A 78 -6.61 6.53 -0.76
CA LEU A 78 -5.50 7.05 -1.55
C LEU A 78 -6.02 7.72 -2.82
N GLY A 79 -5.33 8.76 -3.29
CA GLY A 79 -5.67 9.44 -4.54
C GLY A 79 -6.81 10.48 -4.48
N VAL A 80 -7.30 10.83 -3.28
CA VAL A 80 -8.19 11.98 -3.10
C VAL A 80 -7.36 13.16 -2.57
N LEU A 81 -7.07 14.12 -3.44
CA LEU A 81 -6.59 15.46 -3.07
C LEU A 81 -7.79 16.35 -2.70
#